data_AF-G0WCB6-F1
#
_entry.id   AF-G0WCB6-F1
#
_cell.length_a   1.000
_cell.length_b   1.000
_cell.length_c   1.000
_cell.angle_alpha   90.00
_cell.angle_beta   90.00
_cell.angle_gamma   90.00
#
_symmetry.space_group_name_H-M   'P 1'
#
loop_
_entity.id
_entity.type
_entity.pdbx_description
1 polymer ?
#
loop_
_entity_poly.entity_id
_entity_poly.type
_entity_poly.pdbx_seq_one_letter_code
_entity_poly.pdbx_strand_id
1 'polypeptide(L)'
;MSEEIKYLSRPSLKSEGKQKIIIIGAGIIGVCTAYYLTKHPNFNPEKYHIIILESREVAAGASGKAGGLLASWAFPNMIVPLSFQLHQELSDLYNGETNWDYRRLTTVSLEADVQDENIKFQEQRLNLLTREKELKNNFLRDSNSLSSILSSNDDIGRNNNNGNNNGEGRHRHRRHRHLKEGILEHGDSDDGDDSDDEFEEDSDEDSEDEDEDEKLYFNAANSMSGVISQSSVNVNKNKKYMKDNNHQYNANDDNMHNTLSARDRLSNSGSSINSILNPATTASTTTMSTTSITAPTAQDQYDIALPRDLDWIRRELVDNCSSLGNRDSTAQVHPYKFTRFILQRAMESDCIDLILGKVVDVKIDDSRNKATGIRYQPIKKMHEDASSDNIVDKENIVDIDGDGATKIIITTGPWTSELIKSCPISGLRAHSIIIKPNYPKNNGNPTQVSPYAIFTELKINNNEYFSPEIYARRDEVYVCGEGDTLVKIPDSTKAVAYNEDKCEELYHYVSKISTPLSDGHIIKQQACYLPVLNVATSSGPLIGETNVNNLYIASGHSCWGINNAPATERIMSEIILEGESKSADISLLNPKLYFDASAK
;
A
#
# COMPACT_ATOMS: atom_id res chain seq x y z
N MET A 1 5.16 -24.29 -14.83
CA MET A 1 4.31 -24.79 -13.73
C MET A 1 4.86 -24.21 -12.45
N SER A 2 4.04 -23.64 -11.56
CA SER A 2 4.51 -23.18 -10.25
C SER A 2 4.54 -24.35 -9.27
N GLU A 3 5.69 -24.68 -8.71
CA GLU A 3 5.76 -25.65 -7.60
C GLU A 3 5.00 -25.13 -6.38
N GLU A 4 4.35 -26.03 -5.64
CA GLU A 4 3.66 -25.66 -4.40
C GLU A 4 4.69 -25.21 -3.36
N ILE A 5 4.47 -24.03 -2.78
CA ILE A 5 5.28 -23.53 -1.68
C ILE A 5 4.96 -24.36 -0.44
N LYS A 6 5.90 -25.20 -0.03
CA LYS A 6 5.83 -26.03 1.17
C LYS A 6 6.15 -25.18 2.40
N TYR A 7 5.36 -25.36 3.45
CA TYR A 7 5.56 -24.72 4.74
C TYR A 7 5.94 -25.75 5.79
N LEU A 8 6.83 -25.38 6.70
CA LEU A 8 7.11 -26.09 7.94
C LEU A 8 6.20 -25.59 9.07
N SER A 9 6.05 -26.38 10.12
CA SER A 9 5.38 -25.98 11.36
C SER A 9 6.34 -25.59 12.49
N ARG A 10 7.63 -25.89 12.32
CA ARG A 10 8.77 -25.58 13.22
C ARG A 10 10.06 -25.41 12.40
N PRO A 11 11.12 -24.77 12.94
CA PRO A 11 12.43 -24.74 12.29
C PRO A 11 12.96 -26.15 12.01
N SER A 12 13.75 -26.31 10.95
CA SER A 12 14.38 -27.57 10.61
C SER A 12 15.72 -27.75 11.35
N LEU A 13 16.21 -28.99 11.40
CA LEU A 13 17.52 -29.32 11.96
C LEU A 13 18.69 -28.60 11.27
N LYS A 14 18.48 -28.06 10.05
CA LYS A 14 19.48 -27.24 9.34
C LYS A 14 19.80 -25.92 10.06
N SER A 15 18.90 -25.46 10.93
CA SER A 15 19.06 -24.27 11.77
C SER A 15 19.87 -24.50 13.06
N GLU A 16 20.17 -25.76 13.41
CA GLU A 16 20.90 -26.08 14.63
C GLU A 16 22.38 -25.69 14.52
N GLY A 17 22.94 -25.10 15.58
CA GLY A 17 24.31 -24.59 15.62
C GLY A 17 24.58 -23.31 14.81
N LYS A 18 23.61 -22.80 14.04
CA LYS A 18 23.74 -21.63 13.17
C LYS A 18 23.15 -20.35 13.77
N GLN A 19 23.70 -19.20 13.38
CA GLN A 19 23.16 -17.89 13.72
C GLN A 19 21.86 -17.64 12.95
N LYS A 20 20.74 -17.46 13.66
CA LYS A 20 19.43 -17.34 13.03
C LYS A 20 19.18 -15.91 12.55
N ILE A 21 18.67 -15.76 11.32
CA ILE A 21 18.08 -14.51 10.82
C ILE A 21 16.58 -14.75 10.67
N ILE A 22 15.79 -14.18 11.58
CA ILE A 22 14.35 -14.39 11.67
C ILE A 22 13.64 -13.24 10.96
N ILE A 23 12.91 -13.53 9.89
CA ILE A 23 12.14 -12.56 9.11
C ILE A 23 10.66 -12.80 9.41
N ILE A 24 9.96 -11.74 9.79
CA ILE A 24 8.54 -11.81 10.18
C ILE A 24 7.68 -11.19 9.08
N GLY A 25 6.85 -12.03 8.45
CA GLY A 25 6.04 -11.74 7.27
C GLY A 25 6.67 -12.27 5.97
N ALA A 26 5.88 -12.94 5.12
CA ALA A 26 6.26 -13.31 3.75
C ALA A 26 5.55 -12.40 2.71
N GLY A 27 5.51 -11.10 3.00
CA GLY A 27 5.23 -10.06 2.02
C GLY A 27 6.46 -9.80 1.13
N ILE A 28 6.30 -8.90 0.14
CA ILE A 28 7.36 -8.56 -0.83
C ILE A 28 8.65 -8.09 -0.15
N ILE A 29 8.52 -7.36 0.97
CA ILE A 29 9.62 -6.91 1.82
C ILE A 29 10.39 -8.12 2.38
N GLY A 30 9.84 -8.88 3.32
CA GLY A 30 10.50 -10.05 3.92
C GLY A 30 11.02 -11.09 2.92
N VAL A 31 10.34 -11.26 1.80
CA VAL A 31 10.79 -12.12 0.71
C VAL A 31 12.03 -11.56 -0.01
N CYS A 32 12.04 -10.26 -0.34
CA CYS A 32 13.22 -9.62 -0.88
C CYS A 32 14.37 -9.59 0.15
N THR A 33 14.09 -9.48 1.47
CA THR A 33 15.10 -9.59 2.54
C THR A 33 15.82 -10.93 2.42
N ALA A 34 15.07 -12.02 2.38
CA ALA A 34 15.62 -13.37 2.26
C ALA A 34 16.38 -13.57 0.94
N TYR A 35 15.86 -13.05 -0.17
CA TYR A 35 16.54 -13.09 -1.46
C TYR A 35 17.90 -12.38 -1.39
N TYR A 36 17.94 -11.09 -1.05
CA TYR A 36 19.21 -10.33 -1.06
C TYR A 36 20.21 -10.85 -0.04
N LEU A 37 19.78 -11.31 1.15
CA LEU A 37 20.65 -12.03 2.09
C LEU A 37 21.30 -13.25 1.41
N THR A 38 20.53 -14.14 0.77
CA THR A 38 21.10 -15.35 0.14
C THR A 38 21.96 -15.08 -1.10
N LYS A 39 21.93 -13.87 -1.68
CA LYS A 39 22.81 -13.45 -2.79
C LYS A 39 23.95 -12.53 -2.34
N HIS A 40 24.02 -12.14 -1.06
CA HIS A 40 25.02 -11.21 -0.55
C HIS A 40 26.40 -11.88 -0.40
N PRO A 41 27.52 -11.28 -0.83
CA PRO A 41 28.84 -11.93 -0.81
C PRO A 41 29.30 -12.43 0.57
N ASN A 42 28.93 -11.73 1.65
CA ASN A 42 29.29 -12.11 3.03
C ASN A 42 28.32 -13.12 3.67
N PHE A 43 27.27 -13.57 2.96
CA PHE A 43 26.36 -14.58 3.47
C PHE A 43 26.99 -15.97 3.36
N ASN A 44 27.24 -16.60 4.51
CA ASN A 44 27.76 -17.96 4.60
C ASN A 44 26.67 -18.91 5.14
N PRO A 45 26.16 -19.88 4.34
CA PRO A 45 25.11 -20.80 4.78
C PRO A 45 25.57 -21.80 5.86
N GLU A 46 26.88 -21.96 6.10
CA GLU A 46 27.37 -22.73 7.26
C GLU A 46 27.32 -21.94 8.57
N LYS A 47 27.31 -20.60 8.49
CA LYS A 47 27.22 -19.71 9.65
C LYS A 47 25.79 -19.27 9.94
N TYR A 48 25.00 -19.01 8.91
CA TYR A 48 23.67 -18.42 9.00
C TYR A 48 22.58 -19.37 8.51
N HIS A 49 21.40 -19.27 9.15
CA HIS A 49 20.17 -19.90 8.67
C HIS A 49 19.02 -18.91 8.76
N ILE A 50 18.20 -18.83 7.72
CA ILE A 50 17.10 -17.87 7.62
C ILE A 50 15.80 -18.58 8.00
N ILE A 51 14.96 -17.92 8.80
CA ILE A 51 13.63 -18.42 9.18
C ILE A 51 12.61 -17.34 8.84
N ILE A 52 11.74 -17.61 7.86
CA ILE A 52 10.63 -16.72 7.49
C ILE A 52 9.37 -17.24 8.16
N LEU A 53 8.67 -16.40 8.94
CA LEU A 53 7.38 -16.75 9.52
C LEU A 53 6.24 -16.01 8.84
N GLU A 54 5.26 -16.75 8.31
CA GLU A 54 4.06 -16.21 7.69
C GLU A 54 2.79 -16.73 8.39
N SER A 55 1.84 -15.83 8.62
CA SER A 55 0.59 -16.10 9.34
C SER A 55 -0.51 -16.76 8.51
N ARG A 56 -0.47 -16.66 7.17
CA ARG A 56 -1.51 -17.15 6.23
C ARG A 56 -0.94 -17.77 4.96
N GLU A 57 -0.35 -16.94 4.10
CA GLU A 57 0.27 -17.37 2.83
C GLU A 57 1.24 -16.29 2.32
N VAL A 58 2.23 -16.70 1.54
CA VAL A 58 3.14 -15.78 0.82
C VAL A 58 2.33 -14.83 -0.06
N ALA A 59 2.56 -13.53 0.11
CA ALA A 59 1.88 -12.43 -0.58
C ALA A 59 0.35 -12.27 -0.31
N ALA A 60 -0.19 -12.74 0.82
CA ALA A 60 -1.61 -12.60 1.18
C ALA A 60 -2.18 -11.15 1.21
N GLY A 61 -1.31 -10.17 1.50
CA GLY A 61 -1.65 -8.76 1.67
C GLY A 61 -1.47 -7.90 0.42
N ALA A 62 -1.14 -6.61 0.61
CA ALA A 62 -0.86 -5.69 -0.50
C ALA A 62 0.20 -6.22 -1.48
N SER A 63 1.21 -6.95 -0.99
CA SER A 63 2.27 -7.60 -1.78
C SER A 63 1.78 -8.57 -2.86
N GLY A 64 0.56 -9.12 -2.74
CA GLY A 64 -0.07 -9.90 -3.80
C GLY A 64 -1.24 -9.19 -4.49
N LYS A 65 -1.93 -8.31 -3.75
CA LYS A 65 -3.20 -7.70 -4.17
C LYS A 65 -3.04 -6.40 -4.96
N ALA A 66 -2.05 -5.56 -4.65
CA ALA A 66 -1.91 -4.20 -5.18
C ALA A 66 -1.68 -4.13 -6.71
N GLY A 67 -1.83 -2.95 -7.31
CA GLY A 67 -1.75 -2.72 -8.75
C GLY A 67 -0.41 -3.13 -9.40
N GLY A 68 0.70 -2.76 -8.75
CA GLY A 68 2.06 -3.17 -9.13
C GLY A 68 2.84 -2.19 -10.01
N LEU A 69 2.43 -0.92 -10.06
CA LEU A 69 3.17 0.18 -10.69
C LEU A 69 4.59 0.29 -10.09
N LEU A 70 5.55 0.60 -10.97
CA LEU A 70 6.91 1.00 -10.66
C LEU A 70 7.18 2.35 -11.31
N ALA A 71 7.78 3.29 -10.59
CA ALA A 71 8.04 4.65 -11.08
C ALA A 71 9.38 5.17 -10.55
N SER A 72 10.16 5.82 -11.41
CA SER A 72 11.40 6.50 -11.02
C SER A 72 11.15 7.77 -10.19
N TRP A 73 9.89 8.24 -10.13
CA TRP A 73 9.41 9.37 -9.33
C TRP A 73 8.62 8.94 -8.08
N ALA A 74 8.59 7.65 -7.76
CA ALA A 74 8.07 7.15 -6.48
C ALA A 74 8.83 7.75 -5.28
N PHE A 75 8.30 7.56 -4.06
CA PHE A 75 8.88 8.10 -2.82
C PHE A 75 9.39 6.99 -1.88
N PRO A 76 10.51 7.15 -1.13
CA PRO A 76 11.42 8.30 -1.08
C PRO A 76 12.55 8.25 -2.12
N ASN A 77 12.90 9.43 -2.62
CA ASN A 77 13.87 9.64 -3.71
C ASN A 77 15.27 9.04 -3.42
N MET A 78 15.64 8.84 -2.15
CA MET A 78 16.96 8.28 -1.77
C MET A 78 17.12 6.78 -2.06
N ILE A 79 16.03 6.01 -2.20
CA ILE A 79 16.09 4.57 -2.53
C ILE A 79 15.41 4.21 -3.85
N VAL A 80 14.56 5.09 -4.38
CA VAL A 80 13.72 4.82 -5.56
C VAL A 80 14.51 4.60 -6.86
N PRO A 81 15.54 5.40 -7.22
CA PRO A 81 16.34 5.16 -8.42
C PRO A 81 17.02 3.78 -8.41
N LEU A 82 17.62 3.41 -7.27
CA LEU A 82 18.20 2.08 -7.03
C LEU A 82 17.15 0.98 -7.17
N SER A 83 15.96 1.15 -6.59
CA SER A 83 14.92 0.12 -6.59
C SER A 83 14.35 -0.11 -7.99
N PHE A 84 14.20 0.97 -8.76
CA PHE A 84 13.73 0.97 -10.13
C PHE A 84 14.76 0.30 -11.07
N GLN A 85 16.05 0.54 -10.86
CA GLN A 85 17.14 -0.21 -11.51
C GLN A 85 17.11 -1.70 -11.13
N LEU A 86 17.04 -2.03 -9.84
CA LEU A 86 17.04 -3.42 -9.37
C LEU A 86 15.84 -4.24 -9.90
N HIS A 87 14.67 -3.61 -10.09
CA HIS A 87 13.53 -4.25 -10.76
C HIS A 87 13.82 -4.62 -12.22
N GLN A 88 14.55 -3.79 -12.97
CA GLN A 88 15.03 -4.11 -14.32
C GLN A 88 16.08 -5.24 -14.26
N GLU A 89 17.09 -5.14 -13.40
CA GLU A 89 18.13 -6.17 -13.25
C GLU A 89 17.54 -7.56 -12.91
N LEU A 90 16.57 -7.61 -11.99
CA LEU A 90 15.85 -8.85 -11.66
C LEU A 90 15.08 -9.39 -12.87
N SER A 91 14.40 -8.51 -13.64
CA SER A 91 13.67 -8.92 -14.85
C SER A 91 14.60 -9.49 -15.91
N ASP A 92 15.77 -8.88 -16.13
CA ASP A 92 16.72 -9.32 -17.14
C ASP A 92 17.42 -10.63 -16.73
N LEU A 93 17.76 -10.76 -15.44
CA LEU A 93 18.36 -11.97 -14.87
C LEU A 93 17.44 -13.20 -14.91
N TYR A 94 16.12 -12.99 -14.78
CA TYR A 94 15.15 -14.07 -14.60
C TYR A 94 13.98 -14.09 -15.60
N ASN A 95 14.03 -13.35 -16.70
CA ASN A 95 12.94 -13.22 -17.67
C ASN A 95 11.62 -12.80 -16.99
N GLY A 96 11.63 -11.61 -16.38
CA GLY A 96 10.52 -11.07 -15.59
C GLY A 96 9.24 -10.83 -16.39
N GLU A 97 9.36 -10.53 -17.69
CA GLU A 97 8.23 -10.40 -18.61
C GLU A 97 7.39 -11.69 -18.67
N THR A 98 8.06 -12.84 -18.71
CA THR A 98 7.40 -14.15 -18.70
C THR A 98 6.95 -14.52 -17.29
N ASN A 99 7.83 -14.40 -16.29
CA ASN A 99 7.63 -14.99 -14.98
C ASN A 99 6.72 -14.17 -14.04
N TRP A 100 6.70 -12.84 -14.16
CA TRP A 100 5.85 -11.98 -13.33
C TRP A 100 5.24 -10.77 -14.04
N ASP A 101 5.15 -10.82 -15.37
CA ASP A 101 4.52 -9.76 -16.18
C ASP A 101 5.23 -8.39 -16.03
N TYR A 102 6.57 -8.40 -15.90
CA TYR A 102 7.37 -7.17 -15.98
C TYR A 102 7.23 -6.53 -17.37
N ARG A 103 6.96 -5.23 -17.42
CA ARG A 103 7.03 -4.44 -18.66
C ARG A 103 7.28 -2.97 -18.38
N ARG A 104 7.90 -2.30 -19.35
CA ARG A 104 7.92 -0.84 -19.47
C ARG A 104 6.62 -0.35 -20.10
N LEU A 105 5.94 0.57 -19.42
CA LEU A 105 4.62 1.10 -19.80
C LEU A 105 4.60 2.65 -19.87
N THR A 106 3.47 3.23 -20.29
CA THR A 106 3.24 4.67 -20.23
C THR A 106 2.28 4.98 -19.07
N THR A 107 2.54 6.06 -18.34
CA THR A 107 1.70 6.51 -17.22
C THR A 107 1.13 7.89 -17.50
N VAL A 108 -0.18 8.07 -17.36
CA VAL A 108 -0.87 9.33 -17.64
C VAL A 108 -1.75 9.78 -16.46
N SER A 109 -1.95 11.10 -16.35
CA SER A 109 -3.10 11.68 -15.65
C SER A 109 -4.21 11.93 -16.67
N LEU A 110 -5.46 11.71 -16.30
CA LEU A 110 -6.62 11.81 -17.19
C LEU A 110 -7.82 12.42 -16.45
N GLU A 111 -8.25 13.60 -16.89
CA GLU A 111 -9.46 14.26 -16.42
C GLU A 111 -10.59 13.96 -17.40
N ALA A 112 -11.78 13.63 -16.89
CA ALA A 112 -12.91 13.25 -17.73
C ALA A 112 -14.28 13.53 -17.08
N ASP A 113 -15.17 14.19 -17.82
CA ASP A 113 -16.56 14.35 -17.44
C ASP A 113 -17.35 13.05 -17.61
N VAL A 114 -17.89 12.57 -16.49
CA VAL A 114 -18.73 11.36 -16.42
C VAL A 114 -20.07 11.65 -15.76
N GLN A 115 -20.44 12.93 -15.62
CA GLN A 115 -21.82 13.38 -15.37
C GLN A 115 -22.71 12.91 -16.51
N ASP A 116 -23.92 12.39 -16.21
CA ASP A 116 -24.70 11.74 -17.26
C ASP A 116 -26.22 11.75 -17.06
N GLU A 117 -26.92 12.56 -17.87
CA GLU A 117 -28.39 12.53 -18.01
C GLU A 117 -28.89 11.57 -19.12
N ASN A 118 -27.99 10.92 -19.87
CA ASN A 118 -28.30 10.24 -21.13
C ASN A 118 -27.93 8.74 -21.21
N ILE A 119 -27.05 8.18 -20.36
CA ILE A 119 -26.85 6.72 -20.23
C ILE A 119 -28.03 6.08 -19.44
N LYS A 120 -29.23 6.21 -20.01
CA LYS A 120 -30.45 5.48 -19.61
C LYS A 120 -30.35 3.96 -19.81
N PHE A 121 -29.23 3.48 -20.34
CA PHE A 121 -28.94 2.07 -20.62
C PHE A 121 -28.32 1.33 -19.41
N GLN A 122 -27.59 2.01 -18.53
CA GLN A 122 -26.97 1.36 -17.35
C GLN A 122 -27.90 1.34 -16.14
N GLU A 123 -28.75 2.35 -15.92
CA GLU A 123 -29.77 2.30 -14.85
C GLU A 123 -30.66 1.06 -14.96
N GLN A 124 -31.09 0.69 -16.17
CA GLN A 124 -31.90 -0.51 -16.38
C GLN A 124 -31.12 -1.78 -16.05
N ARG A 125 -29.81 -1.83 -16.37
CA ARG A 125 -28.92 -2.97 -16.07
C ARG A 125 -28.64 -3.10 -14.57
N LEU A 126 -28.39 -1.99 -13.86
CA LEU A 126 -28.25 -1.96 -12.40
C LEU A 126 -29.57 -2.38 -11.73
N ASN A 127 -30.70 -1.78 -12.12
CA ASN A 127 -32.01 -2.15 -11.57
C ASN A 127 -32.36 -3.63 -11.82
N LEU A 128 -31.98 -4.21 -12.97
CA LEU A 128 -32.11 -5.64 -13.22
C LEU A 128 -31.19 -6.48 -12.31
N LEU A 129 -29.94 -6.08 -12.11
CA LEU A 129 -28.99 -6.78 -11.23
C LEU A 129 -29.39 -6.70 -9.75
N THR A 130 -29.81 -5.53 -9.27
CA THR A 130 -30.37 -5.34 -7.93
C THR A 130 -31.62 -6.20 -7.73
N ARG A 131 -32.54 -6.20 -8.70
CA ARG A 131 -33.75 -7.03 -8.65
C ARG A 131 -33.43 -8.53 -8.73
N GLU A 132 -32.36 -8.93 -9.40
CA GLU A 132 -31.83 -10.30 -9.32
C GLU A 132 -31.22 -10.63 -7.96
N LYS A 133 -30.45 -9.71 -7.33
CA LYS A 133 -29.94 -9.88 -5.95
C LYS A 133 -31.11 -10.03 -4.98
N GLU A 134 -32.14 -9.18 -5.07
CA GLU A 134 -33.38 -9.25 -4.28
C GLU A 134 -34.13 -10.57 -4.48
N LEU A 135 -34.36 -10.98 -5.74
CA LEU A 135 -35.05 -12.23 -6.04
C LEU A 135 -34.29 -13.45 -5.50
N LYS A 136 -32.95 -13.49 -5.63
CA LYS A 136 -32.10 -14.56 -5.07
C LYS A 136 -32.15 -14.56 -3.54
N ASN A 137 -32.06 -13.40 -2.91
CA ASN A 137 -32.14 -13.27 -1.44
C ASN A 137 -33.51 -13.68 -0.90
N ASN A 138 -34.61 -13.30 -1.56
CA ASN A 138 -35.95 -13.73 -1.19
C ASN A 138 -36.14 -15.25 -1.39
N PHE A 139 -35.64 -15.82 -2.50
CA PHE A 139 -35.69 -17.27 -2.75
C PHE A 139 -34.90 -18.06 -1.69
N LEU A 140 -33.73 -17.56 -1.27
CA LEU A 140 -32.98 -18.10 -0.13
C LEU A 140 -33.76 -18.00 1.18
N ARG A 141 -34.47 -16.90 1.42
CA ARG A 141 -35.30 -16.70 2.62
C ARG A 141 -36.49 -17.67 2.65
N ASP A 142 -37.18 -17.83 1.53
CA ASP A 142 -38.33 -18.73 1.39
C ASP A 142 -37.91 -20.20 1.45
N SER A 143 -36.75 -20.58 0.91
CA SER A 143 -36.21 -21.94 1.06
C SER A 143 -35.87 -22.29 2.51
N ASN A 144 -35.41 -21.31 3.31
CA ASN A 144 -35.15 -21.48 4.74
C ASN A 144 -36.46 -21.47 5.57
N SER A 145 -37.49 -20.77 5.09
CA SER A 145 -38.86 -20.88 5.64
C SER A 145 -39.41 -22.31 5.42
N LEU A 146 -39.32 -22.82 4.20
CA LEU A 146 -39.78 -24.17 3.83
C LEU A 146 -39.03 -25.29 4.58
N SER A 147 -37.72 -25.17 4.79
CA SER A 147 -36.99 -26.16 5.59
C SER A 147 -37.45 -26.17 7.06
N SER A 148 -37.74 -25.01 7.65
CA SER A 148 -38.28 -24.90 9.02
C SER A 148 -39.70 -25.50 9.16
N ILE A 149 -40.51 -25.44 8.10
CA ILE A 149 -41.86 -26.03 8.06
C ILE A 149 -41.76 -27.57 7.90
N LEU A 150 -40.82 -28.05 7.09
CA LEU A 150 -40.57 -29.49 6.91
C LEU A 150 -40.00 -30.13 8.19
N SER A 151 -39.14 -29.44 8.95
CA SER A 151 -38.66 -29.92 10.26
C SER A 151 -39.71 -29.92 11.38
N SER A 152 -40.94 -29.48 11.12
CA SER A 152 -42.00 -29.30 12.13
C SER A 152 -43.14 -30.33 12.05
N ASN A 153 -43.04 -31.38 11.23
CA ASN A 153 -44.11 -32.36 11.01
C ASN A 153 -43.82 -33.80 11.48
N ASP A 154 -42.60 -34.09 11.97
CA ASP A 154 -42.16 -35.45 12.32
C ASP A 154 -42.46 -35.89 13.78
N ASP A 155 -43.43 -35.24 14.46
CA ASP A 155 -43.76 -35.58 15.87
C ASP A 155 -45.28 -35.65 16.18
N ILE A 156 -46.04 -36.36 15.34
CA ILE A 156 -47.35 -36.91 15.73
C ILE A 156 -47.42 -38.41 15.39
N GLY A 157 -47.03 -39.26 16.34
CA GLY A 157 -47.64 -40.59 16.47
C GLY A 157 -46.76 -41.75 16.92
N ARG A 158 -46.65 -41.97 18.24
CA ARG A 158 -46.72 -43.34 18.81
C ARG A 158 -46.96 -43.41 20.33
N ASN A 159 -47.92 -44.27 20.67
CA ASN A 159 -48.03 -45.12 21.87
C ASN A 159 -48.15 -44.49 23.28
N ASN A 160 -49.37 -44.58 23.83
CA ASN A 160 -49.55 -44.91 25.25
C ASN A 160 -49.16 -46.38 25.52
N ASN A 161 -48.41 -46.66 26.60
CA ASN A 161 -48.82 -47.59 27.68
C ASN A 161 -47.67 -47.92 28.66
N ASN A 162 -48.03 -48.06 29.94
CA ASN A 162 -47.22 -48.55 31.08
C ASN A 162 -46.01 -47.66 31.48
N GLY A 163 -45.63 -47.55 32.77
CA GLY A 163 -46.25 -48.07 33.99
C GLY A 163 -45.38 -47.75 35.24
N ASN A 164 -45.99 -47.78 36.44
CA ASN A 164 -45.42 -47.50 37.77
C ASN A 164 -43.89 -47.66 37.97
N ASN A 165 -43.25 -46.68 38.62
CA ASN A 165 -42.93 -46.81 40.06
C ASN A 165 -42.39 -45.52 40.73
N ASN A 166 -42.33 -45.55 42.07
CA ASN A 166 -41.92 -44.45 42.95
C ASN A 166 -40.39 -44.31 43.10
N GLY A 167 -39.92 -43.11 43.43
CA GLY A 167 -38.56 -42.85 43.92
C GLY A 167 -38.42 -41.43 44.48
N GLU A 168 -38.06 -41.28 45.76
CA GLU A 168 -37.97 -39.98 46.44
C GLU A 168 -36.56 -39.35 46.37
N GLY A 169 -36.47 -38.02 46.36
CA GLY A 169 -35.19 -37.30 46.44
C GLY A 169 -35.32 -35.78 46.54
N ARG A 170 -35.32 -35.22 47.76
CA ARG A 170 -35.27 -33.76 48.03
C ARG A 170 -33.80 -33.32 48.12
N HIS A 171 -33.36 -32.14 47.68
CA HIS A 171 -33.59 -30.81 48.27
C HIS A 171 -33.18 -29.69 47.25
N ARG A 172 -33.94 -28.58 47.07
CA ARG A 172 -33.79 -27.23 47.70
C ARG A 172 -32.40 -26.54 47.46
N HIS A 173 -32.29 -25.24 47.13
CA HIS A 173 -33.28 -24.14 47.13
C HIS A 173 -32.81 -22.83 46.41
N ARG A 174 -33.72 -22.12 45.71
CA ARG A 174 -33.80 -20.62 45.50
C ARG A 174 -32.60 -19.90 44.81
N ARG A 175 -32.65 -18.73 44.16
CA ARG A 175 -33.64 -17.71 43.65
C ARG A 175 -32.89 -16.88 42.57
N HIS A 176 -33.33 -15.87 41.79
CA HIS A 176 -34.53 -15.12 41.33
C HIS A 176 -34.07 -14.46 39.96
N ARG A 177 -34.77 -13.85 38.98
CA ARG A 177 -36.05 -13.13 38.76
C ARG A 177 -36.16 -11.73 39.41
N HIS A 178 -36.66 -10.67 38.75
CA HIS A 178 -37.05 -10.45 37.33
C HIS A 178 -37.02 -8.94 36.94
N LEU A 179 -37.53 -8.57 35.75
CA LEU A 179 -37.55 -7.20 35.20
C LEU A 179 -38.90 -6.44 35.34
N LYS A 180 -38.85 -5.14 34.98
CA LYS A 180 -39.82 -4.30 34.20
C LYS A 180 -40.88 -3.41 34.91
N GLU A 181 -40.70 -2.09 34.71
CA GLU A 181 -41.60 -1.05 34.11
C GLU A 181 -43.02 -0.71 34.67
N GLY A 182 -43.37 0.60 34.68
CA GLY A 182 -44.74 1.09 34.94
C GLY A 182 -44.97 2.62 35.13
N ILE A 183 -44.87 3.41 34.05
CA ILE A 183 -45.52 4.72 33.67
C ILE A 183 -46.33 5.61 34.70
N LEU A 184 -46.10 6.95 34.72
CA LEU A 184 -47.07 8.10 34.54
C LEU A 184 -46.83 9.43 35.34
N GLU A 185 -47.01 10.56 34.62
CA GLU A 185 -47.57 11.92 34.93
C GLU A 185 -47.06 12.97 35.97
N HIS A 186 -46.92 14.21 35.45
CA HIS A 186 -47.19 15.59 35.98
C HIS A 186 -46.49 16.22 37.23
N GLY A 187 -46.16 17.53 37.13
CA GLY A 187 -45.83 18.44 38.27
C GLY A 187 -44.97 19.68 37.90
N ASP A 188 -45.50 20.88 38.09
CA ASP A 188 -45.07 22.22 37.57
C ASP A 188 -43.79 22.89 38.17
N SER A 189 -43.45 24.08 37.60
CA SER A 189 -42.97 25.34 38.23
C SER A 189 -41.55 25.94 37.97
N ASP A 190 -41.58 27.25 37.67
CA ASP A 190 -40.68 28.41 37.89
C ASP A 190 -39.32 28.63 37.16
N ASP A 191 -39.37 29.59 36.21
CA ASP A 191 -38.61 30.86 36.06
C ASP A 191 -37.08 30.97 35.79
N GLY A 192 -36.73 31.87 34.86
CA GLY A 192 -35.38 32.47 34.70
C GLY A 192 -35.03 33.00 33.29
N ASP A 193 -35.42 34.25 32.97
CA ASP A 193 -34.98 34.99 31.76
C ASP A 193 -33.58 35.63 31.94
N ASP A 194 -32.87 35.92 30.84
CA ASP A 194 -32.37 37.27 30.48
C ASP A 194 -31.53 37.27 29.17
N SER A 195 -31.52 38.40 28.46
CA SER A 195 -30.72 38.68 27.25
C SER A 195 -30.51 40.21 27.06
N ASP A 196 -29.70 40.73 26.14
CA ASP A 196 -28.88 40.14 25.05
C ASP A 196 -27.60 40.99 24.83
N ASP A 197 -26.97 40.97 23.64
CA ASP A 197 -26.57 42.17 22.85
C ASP A 197 -25.36 41.95 21.88
N GLU A 198 -25.26 42.86 20.89
CA GLU A 198 -24.48 42.78 19.64
C GLU A 198 -23.03 43.32 19.74
N PHE A 199 -22.19 43.13 18.70
CA PHE A 199 -21.54 44.22 17.93
C PHE A 199 -20.74 43.70 16.70
N GLU A 200 -20.29 44.62 15.84
CA GLU A 200 -20.03 44.44 14.40
C GLU A 200 -18.55 44.27 13.98
N GLU A 201 -18.36 44.36 12.66
CA GLU A 201 -17.20 44.11 11.77
C GLU A 201 -15.90 44.87 12.08
N ASP A 202 -14.77 44.37 11.52
CA ASP A 202 -13.91 45.17 10.62
C ASP A 202 -12.94 44.27 9.81
N SER A 203 -12.31 44.82 8.77
CA SER A 203 -11.47 44.12 7.77
C SER A 203 -9.97 44.04 8.10
N ASP A 204 -9.19 43.31 7.29
CA ASP A 204 -8.17 43.91 6.39
C ASP A 204 -7.45 42.87 5.51
N GLU A 205 -6.77 43.34 4.45
CA GLU A 205 -6.15 42.56 3.36
C GLU A 205 -4.60 42.45 3.51
N ASP A 206 -3.90 42.12 2.41
CA ASP A 206 -2.43 42.07 2.21
C ASP A 206 -1.65 40.92 2.92
N SER A 207 -0.65 40.27 2.30
CA SER A 207 -0.09 40.40 0.92
C SER A 207 0.58 39.09 0.48
N GLU A 208 0.46 38.73 -0.81
CA GLU A 208 1.27 37.69 -1.47
C GLU A 208 2.52 38.29 -2.13
N ASP A 209 3.67 37.60 -2.06
CA ASP A 209 4.80 37.71 -3.01
C ASP A 209 5.87 36.64 -2.66
N GLU A 210 5.90 35.49 -3.35
CA GLU A 210 7.09 34.61 -3.37
C GLU A 210 7.16 33.73 -4.64
N ASP A 211 8.39 33.61 -5.15
CA ASP A 211 8.92 33.12 -6.44
C ASP A 211 8.21 31.99 -7.24
N GLU A 212 8.26 32.09 -8.58
CA GLU A 212 7.55 31.19 -9.50
C GLU A 212 8.15 29.77 -9.69
N ASP A 213 9.40 29.54 -9.30
CA ASP A 213 10.11 28.27 -9.58
C ASP A 213 9.61 27.06 -8.74
N GLU A 214 8.85 27.28 -7.65
CA GLU A 214 8.35 26.18 -6.80
C GLU A 214 7.09 25.49 -7.36
N LYS A 215 6.36 26.18 -8.26
CA LYS A 215 5.05 25.74 -8.79
C LYS A 215 5.09 24.38 -9.52
N LEU A 216 6.25 23.98 -10.05
CA LEU A 216 6.41 22.69 -10.74
C LEU A 216 6.54 21.49 -9.78
N TYR A 217 7.05 21.72 -8.56
CA TYR A 217 7.13 20.68 -7.52
C TYR A 217 5.80 20.53 -6.77
N PHE A 218 5.10 21.64 -6.54
CA PHE A 218 3.85 21.67 -5.76
C PHE A 218 2.73 20.82 -6.36
N ASN A 219 2.57 20.83 -7.70
CA ASN A 219 1.50 20.08 -8.37
C ASN A 219 1.64 18.55 -8.26
N ALA A 220 2.87 18.02 -8.31
CA ALA A 220 3.11 16.59 -8.12
C ALA A 220 2.84 16.15 -6.68
N ALA A 221 3.21 16.99 -5.70
CA ALA A 221 2.93 16.73 -4.28
C ALA A 221 1.43 16.79 -3.96
N ASN A 222 0.70 17.78 -4.47
CA ASN A 222 -0.73 17.94 -4.20
C ASN A 222 -1.59 16.86 -4.87
N SER A 223 -1.28 16.47 -6.11
CA SER A 223 -1.93 15.33 -6.78
C SER A 223 -1.80 14.03 -5.96
N MET A 224 -0.67 13.84 -5.27
CA MET A 224 -0.45 12.68 -4.39
C MET A 224 -0.93 12.88 -2.94
N SER A 225 -1.44 14.06 -2.57
CA SER A 225 -1.88 14.38 -1.19
C SER A 225 -3.38 14.22 -0.95
N GLY A 226 -4.19 14.00 -1.99
CA GLY A 226 -5.65 13.80 -1.88
C GLY A 226 -6.07 12.66 -0.93
N VAL A 227 -5.18 11.69 -0.70
CA VAL A 227 -5.38 10.53 0.20
C VAL A 227 -5.51 10.91 1.69
N ILE A 228 -5.27 12.18 2.08
CA ILE A 228 -5.53 12.69 3.45
C ILE A 228 -6.24 14.06 3.42
N SER A 229 -7.44 14.12 2.84
CA SER A 229 -8.35 15.25 3.07
C SER A 229 -9.00 15.15 4.47
N GLN A 230 -8.91 16.22 5.27
CA GLN A 230 -9.61 16.30 6.55
C GLN A 230 -11.01 16.91 6.36
N SER A 231 -12.01 16.35 7.04
CA SER A 231 -13.33 16.95 7.16
C SER A 231 -13.27 18.23 8.01
N SER A 232 -13.38 19.39 7.37
CA SER A 232 -13.34 20.70 8.02
C SER A 232 -14.50 20.90 9.00
N VAL A 233 -14.24 20.79 10.30
CA VAL A 233 -15.16 21.18 11.38
C VAL A 233 -14.56 22.34 12.16
N ASN A 234 -15.25 23.48 12.15
CA ASN A 234 -14.82 24.71 12.81
C ASN A 234 -14.67 24.56 14.34
N VAL A 235 -13.45 24.69 14.86
CA VAL A 235 -13.17 25.42 16.10
C VAL A 235 -11.81 26.11 16.00
N ASN A 236 -11.78 27.44 16.04
CA ASN A 236 -10.55 28.22 16.19
C ASN A 236 -10.47 28.75 17.64
N LYS A 237 -9.37 28.47 18.38
CA LYS A 237 -9.11 29.11 19.69
C LYS A 237 -7.67 28.97 20.20
N ASN A 238 -7.06 30.14 20.44
CA ASN A 238 -6.00 30.42 21.43
C ASN A 238 -4.62 29.74 21.33
N LYS A 239 -3.67 30.43 20.67
CA LYS A 239 -2.29 30.58 21.19
C LYS A 239 -2.12 32.00 21.74
N LYS A 240 -1.81 32.17 23.03
CA LYS A 240 -1.32 33.45 23.58
C LYS A 240 -0.56 33.31 24.91
N TYR A 241 0.72 32.94 24.84
CA TYR A 241 1.79 33.20 25.83
C TYR A 241 3.13 32.95 25.11
N MET A 242 4.20 33.72 25.27
CA MET A 242 4.36 35.01 25.96
C MET A 242 5.39 35.88 25.20
N LYS A 243 5.53 37.15 25.58
CA LYS A 243 6.29 38.19 24.88
C LYS A 243 7.62 38.51 25.59
N ASP A 244 8.49 39.26 24.90
CA ASP A 244 9.64 40.04 25.41
C ASP A 244 10.75 39.23 26.12
N ASN A 245 12.00 39.21 25.65
CA ASN A 245 12.89 40.39 25.66
C ASN A 245 14.15 40.17 24.80
N ASN A 246 14.77 41.26 24.36
CA ASN A 246 16.06 41.26 23.66
C ASN A 246 16.91 42.48 24.10
N HIS A 247 17.97 42.27 24.89
CA HIS A 247 18.99 43.28 25.20
C HIS A 247 20.35 42.65 25.55
N GLN A 248 21.30 42.78 24.62
CA GLN A 248 22.57 43.48 24.83
C GLN A 248 23.50 43.02 25.98
N TYR A 249 24.61 42.37 25.61
CA TYR A 249 25.92 42.52 26.27
C TYR A 249 27.04 42.58 25.21
N ASN A 250 28.14 43.25 25.53
CA ASN A 250 29.17 43.62 24.54
C ASN A 250 30.59 43.47 25.12
N ALA A 251 31.53 43.06 24.27
CA ALA A 251 33.00 43.12 24.39
C ALA A 251 33.72 42.61 25.67
N ASN A 252 34.71 41.74 25.46
CA ASN A 252 36.14 42.15 25.52
C ASN A 252 37.03 41.10 24.82
N ASP A 253 38.14 41.56 24.27
CA ASP A 253 39.09 40.79 23.44
C ASP A 253 40.01 39.86 24.29
N ASP A 254 40.85 38.96 23.73
CA ASP A 254 42.11 39.36 23.07
C ASP A 254 42.84 38.20 22.32
N ASN A 255 43.91 38.59 21.58
CA ASN A 255 45.01 37.78 21.01
C ASN A 255 44.87 37.05 19.65
N MET A 256 45.01 37.87 18.60
CA MET A 256 46.18 37.88 17.68
C MET A 256 46.39 36.86 16.52
N HIS A 257 46.46 37.48 15.34
CA HIS A 257 47.33 37.19 14.17
C HIS A 257 46.94 36.20 13.05
N ASN A 258 46.12 36.75 12.15
CA ASN A 258 46.21 36.58 10.70
C ASN A 258 47.49 37.26 10.10
N THR A 259 47.80 36.92 8.82
CA THR A 259 48.39 37.73 7.69
C THR A 259 49.37 36.90 6.82
N LEU A 260 49.59 37.16 5.51
CA LEU A 260 49.11 38.21 4.58
C LEU A 260 48.97 37.65 3.13
N SER A 261 48.66 38.50 2.14
CA SER A 261 48.32 38.16 0.75
C SER A 261 49.25 38.76 -0.31
N ALA A 262 49.19 38.26 -1.56
CA ALA A 262 49.56 38.98 -2.80
C ALA A 262 49.07 38.27 -4.08
N ARG A 263 48.94 39.01 -5.19
CA ARG A 263 48.78 38.52 -6.58
C ARG A 263 50.00 38.94 -7.41
N ASP A 264 50.44 38.14 -8.40
CA ASP A 264 50.44 38.50 -9.85
C ASP A 264 51.27 37.58 -10.79
N ARG A 265 50.79 37.47 -12.04
CA ARG A 265 51.52 37.34 -13.34
C ARG A 265 52.37 36.11 -13.75
N LEU A 266 51.80 35.42 -14.76
CA LEU A 266 52.34 35.20 -16.13
C LEU A 266 53.48 34.21 -16.46
N SER A 267 53.23 33.50 -17.58
CA SER A 267 54.13 33.15 -18.71
C SER A 267 54.80 31.76 -18.84
N ASN A 268 54.09 30.88 -19.54
CA ASN A 268 54.44 30.36 -20.89
C ASN A 268 55.63 29.41 -21.12
N SER A 269 55.35 28.10 -21.23
CA SER A 269 55.88 27.18 -22.28
C SER A 269 55.26 25.77 -22.13
N GLY A 270 55.08 24.92 -23.17
CA GLY A 270 55.14 25.17 -24.61
C GLY A 270 55.58 23.94 -25.43
N SER A 271 54.74 23.51 -26.41
CA SER A 271 55.05 22.58 -27.54
C SER A 271 55.21 21.07 -27.23
N SER A 272 54.99 20.09 -28.13
CA SER A 272 54.36 20.00 -29.49
C SER A 272 54.38 18.52 -29.97
N ILE A 273 53.70 18.02 -31.02
CA ILE A 273 52.37 18.25 -31.64
C ILE A 273 52.15 17.15 -32.74
N ASN A 274 50.92 16.64 -32.95
CA ASN A 274 50.29 16.14 -34.21
C ASN A 274 49.22 15.04 -33.94
N SER A 275 48.08 14.86 -34.63
CA SER A 275 47.30 15.48 -35.76
C SER A 275 46.96 14.46 -36.88
N ILE A 276 46.11 14.86 -37.86
CA ILE A 276 45.55 14.11 -39.04
C ILE A 276 44.21 13.37 -38.75
N LEU A 277 43.12 13.48 -39.54
CA LEU A 277 42.62 14.50 -40.51
C LEU A 277 41.10 14.31 -40.75
N ASN A 278 40.42 15.32 -41.32
CA ASN A 278 39.03 15.27 -41.81
C ASN A 278 38.98 15.42 -43.36
N PRO A 279 37.86 15.05 -44.01
CA PRO A 279 37.35 15.75 -45.19
C PRO A 279 35.89 16.26 -45.00
N ALA A 280 35.42 17.16 -45.87
CA ALA A 280 34.12 17.86 -45.72
C ALA A 280 33.42 18.15 -47.07
N THR A 281 32.08 18.23 -47.03
CA THR A 281 31.12 18.69 -48.09
C THR A 281 29.71 18.70 -47.47
N THR A 282 28.76 19.60 -47.74
CA THR A 282 28.73 20.91 -48.43
C THR A 282 27.47 21.66 -47.97
N ALA A 283 27.46 23.00 -48.00
CA ALA A 283 26.27 23.82 -47.70
C ALA A 283 25.64 24.41 -48.97
N SER A 284 24.34 24.76 -48.92
CA SER A 284 23.63 25.49 -49.98
C SER A 284 22.53 26.35 -49.36
N THR A 285 22.30 27.54 -49.93
CA THR A 285 21.55 28.63 -49.30
C THR A 285 20.34 29.03 -50.16
N THR A 286 19.13 29.01 -49.59
CA THR A 286 17.91 29.50 -50.28
C THR A 286 17.04 30.34 -49.33
N THR A 287 16.96 31.63 -49.65
CA THR A 287 15.98 32.68 -49.27
C THR A 287 14.88 32.39 -48.23
N MET A 288 14.81 33.26 -47.21
CA MET A 288 13.58 33.52 -46.43
C MET A 288 12.50 34.18 -47.32
N SER A 289 11.24 33.74 -47.17
CA SER A 289 10.06 34.45 -47.70
C SER A 289 9.08 34.74 -46.57
N THR A 290 8.86 36.03 -46.27
CA THR A 290 7.83 36.48 -45.32
C THR A 290 6.43 36.12 -45.84
N THR A 291 5.70 35.32 -45.07
CA THR A 291 4.28 35.02 -45.32
C THR A 291 3.46 35.67 -44.21
N SER A 292 2.34 36.31 -44.57
CA SER A 292 1.51 37.08 -43.64
C SER A 292 0.84 36.18 -42.59
N ILE A 293 0.96 36.54 -41.32
CA ILE A 293 0.20 35.93 -40.23
C ILE A 293 -1.27 36.34 -40.37
N THR A 294 -2.15 35.36 -40.57
CA THR A 294 -3.60 35.54 -40.44
C THR A 294 -3.99 35.23 -38.99
N ALA A 295 -4.88 36.01 -38.40
CA ALA A 295 -5.40 35.73 -37.05
C ALA A 295 -6.18 34.39 -37.05
N PRO A 296 -6.08 33.58 -35.98
CA PRO A 296 -6.78 32.29 -35.91
C PRO A 296 -8.29 32.50 -35.87
N THR A 297 -9.02 31.68 -36.63
CA THR A 297 -10.48 31.58 -36.55
C THR A 297 -10.91 30.78 -35.33
N ALA A 298 -12.08 31.09 -34.77
CA ALA A 298 -12.63 30.46 -33.56
C ALA A 298 -13.16 29.02 -33.81
N GLN A 299 -12.31 28.16 -34.35
CA GLN A 299 -12.63 26.77 -34.69
C GLN A 299 -11.44 25.80 -34.52
N ASP A 300 -10.26 26.29 -34.10
CA ASP A 300 -9.18 25.48 -33.53
C ASP A 300 -9.51 25.15 -32.06
N GLN A 301 -10.57 24.36 -31.84
CA GLN A 301 -10.97 23.90 -30.51
C GLN A 301 -10.07 22.72 -30.08
N TYR A 302 -9.50 22.80 -28.88
CA TYR A 302 -8.44 21.91 -28.38
C TYR A 302 -8.69 20.42 -28.64
N ASP A 303 -7.88 19.84 -29.53
CA ASP A 303 -7.90 18.41 -29.88
C ASP A 303 -7.14 17.63 -28.79
N ILE A 304 -7.87 17.16 -27.77
CA ILE A 304 -7.31 16.56 -26.54
C ILE A 304 -6.64 15.23 -26.87
N ALA A 305 -5.33 15.27 -26.99
CA ALA A 305 -4.53 14.26 -27.68
C ALA A 305 -4.25 12.99 -26.84
N LEU A 306 -5.30 12.23 -26.49
CA LEU A 306 -5.14 10.87 -25.94
C LEU A 306 -4.19 10.06 -26.85
N PRO A 307 -3.15 9.39 -26.30
CA PRO A 307 -2.20 8.59 -27.06
C PRO A 307 -2.89 7.63 -28.05
N ARG A 308 -2.34 7.45 -29.25
CA ARG A 308 -3.02 6.71 -30.34
C ARG A 308 -3.29 5.24 -30.03
N ASP A 309 -2.49 4.65 -29.14
CA ASP A 309 -2.63 3.27 -28.65
C ASP A 309 -3.43 3.18 -27.34
N LEU A 310 -3.83 4.30 -26.73
CA LEU A 310 -4.84 4.34 -25.68
C LEU A 310 -6.24 4.37 -26.32
N ASP A 311 -6.60 3.25 -26.96
CA ASP A 311 -7.80 3.07 -27.78
C ASP A 311 -9.01 2.52 -27.01
N TRP A 312 -8.79 2.05 -25.77
CA TRP A 312 -9.80 1.48 -24.88
C TRP A 312 -10.46 2.49 -23.94
N ILE A 313 -10.09 3.78 -24.03
CA ILE A 313 -10.76 4.90 -23.34
C ILE A 313 -11.61 5.70 -24.35
N ARG A 314 -12.79 6.13 -23.91
CA ARG A 314 -13.73 6.98 -24.65
C ARG A 314 -13.21 8.41 -24.76
N ARG A 315 -12.74 8.77 -25.95
CA ARG A 315 -12.17 10.10 -26.27
C ARG A 315 -13.18 11.21 -26.12
N GLU A 316 -14.45 10.90 -26.34
CA GLU A 316 -15.58 11.81 -26.23
C GLU A 316 -15.95 12.23 -24.79
N LEU A 317 -15.29 11.65 -23.78
CA LEU A 317 -15.48 11.99 -22.35
C LEU A 317 -14.25 12.62 -21.69
N VAL A 318 -13.11 12.74 -22.39
CA VAL A 318 -11.85 13.20 -21.78
C VAL A 318 -11.66 14.69 -21.99
N ASP A 319 -11.49 15.43 -20.90
CA ASP A 319 -11.24 16.88 -20.88
C ASP A 319 -9.74 17.21 -20.92
N ASN A 320 -8.91 16.36 -20.30
CA ASN A 320 -7.45 16.52 -20.31
C ASN A 320 -6.73 15.17 -20.23
N CYS A 321 -5.53 15.09 -20.80
CA CYS A 321 -4.63 13.96 -20.60
C CYS A 321 -3.17 14.43 -20.63
N SER A 322 -2.42 14.17 -19.56
CA SER A 322 -1.03 14.56 -19.42
C SER A 322 -0.11 13.36 -19.09
N SER A 323 1.16 13.44 -19.45
CA SER A 323 2.13 12.35 -19.25
C SER A 323 2.80 12.45 -17.87
N LEU A 324 2.44 11.55 -16.96
CA LEU A 324 3.14 11.36 -15.68
C LEU A 324 4.39 10.46 -15.82
N GLY A 325 4.45 9.61 -16.85
CA GLY A 325 5.56 8.68 -17.04
C GLY A 325 5.58 8.03 -18.41
N ASN A 326 6.76 7.60 -18.83
CA ASN A 326 6.97 6.92 -20.10
C ASN A 326 7.69 5.58 -19.85
N ARG A 327 8.07 4.88 -20.92
CA ARG A 327 8.68 3.55 -20.85
C ARG A 327 10.08 3.55 -20.22
N ASP A 328 10.73 4.70 -20.12
CA ASP A 328 12.01 4.86 -19.44
C ASP A 328 11.83 5.14 -17.94
N SER A 329 10.84 5.96 -17.56
CA SER A 329 10.56 6.37 -16.17
C SER A 329 9.52 5.53 -15.42
N THR A 330 8.74 4.69 -16.10
CA THR A 330 7.70 3.84 -15.49
C THR A 330 7.66 2.41 -16.03
N ALA A 331 7.25 1.49 -15.16
CA ALA A 331 7.13 0.06 -15.43
C ALA A 331 6.02 -0.56 -14.57
N GLN A 332 5.72 -1.84 -14.75
CA GLN A 332 4.78 -2.58 -13.89
C GLN A 332 5.23 -4.02 -13.70
N VAL A 333 4.87 -4.60 -12.56
CA VAL A 333 4.93 -6.04 -12.28
C VAL A 333 3.56 -6.54 -11.80
N HIS A 334 3.31 -7.85 -11.89
CA HIS A 334 2.21 -8.49 -11.18
C HIS A 334 2.68 -8.92 -9.76
N PRO A 335 2.27 -8.24 -8.66
CA PRO A 335 2.97 -8.38 -7.37
C PRO A 335 2.98 -9.79 -6.77
N TYR A 336 1.87 -10.52 -6.86
CA TYR A 336 1.79 -11.92 -6.41
C TYR A 336 2.78 -12.85 -7.14
N LYS A 337 2.93 -12.69 -8.47
CA LYS A 337 3.86 -13.48 -9.28
C LYS A 337 5.30 -13.13 -8.92
N PHE A 338 5.64 -11.83 -8.85
CA PHE A 338 6.97 -11.35 -8.47
C PHE A 338 7.37 -11.87 -7.09
N THR A 339 6.55 -11.62 -6.07
CA THR A 339 6.85 -12.02 -4.68
C THR A 339 7.07 -13.53 -4.59
N ARG A 340 6.21 -14.37 -5.17
CA ARG A 340 6.39 -15.82 -5.11
C ARG A 340 7.60 -16.32 -5.90
N PHE A 341 7.92 -15.70 -7.03
CA PHE A 341 9.10 -16.07 -7.82
C PHE A 341 10.40 -15.73 -7.08
N ILE A 342 10.50 -14.52 -6.50
CA ILE A 342 11.68 -14.11 -5.73
C ILE A 342 11.89 -15.01 -4.51
N LEU A 343 10.82 -15.43 -3.82
CA LEU A 343 10.92 -16.40 -2.73
C LEU A 343 11.46 -17.75 -3.21
N GLN A 344 11.01 -18.25 -4.36
CA GLN A 344 11.56 -19.48 -4.95
C GLN A 344 13.06 -19.35 -5.26
N ARG A 345 13.50 -18.21 -5.84
CA ARG A 345 14.92 -17.92 -6.08
C ARG A 345 15.76 -17.76 -4.80
N ALA A 346 15.13 -17.42 -3.68
CA ALA A 346 15.77 -17.39 -2.37
C ALA A 346 15.90 -18.81 -1.77
N MET A 347 14.83 -19.61 -1.83
CA MET A 347 14.77 -20.96 -1.26
C MET A 347 15.70 -21.97 -1.96
N GLU A 348 16.13 -21.70 -3.18
CA GLU A 348 17.21 -22.44 -3.88
C GLU A 348 18.54 -22.51 -3.12
N SER A 349 18.73 -21.67 -2.10
CA SER A 349 19.90 -21.71 -1.19
C SER A 349 19.88 -22.86 -0.17
N ASP A 350 18.74 -23.53 0.02
CA ASP A 350 18.51 -24.60 1.00
C ASP A 350 18.76 -24.23 2.49
N CYS A 351 19.00 -22.94 2.78
CA CYS A 351 19.21 -22.39 4.13
C CYS A 351 18.03 -21.51 4.63
N ILE A 352 16.83 -21.73 4.08
CA ILE A 352 15.60 -21.01 4.46
C ILE A 352 14.55 -22.00 4.97
N ASP A 353 14.13 -21.85 6.23
CA ASP A 353 12.88 -22.42 6.73
C ASP A 353 11.73 -21.43 6.50
N LEU A 354 10.73 -21.81 5.72
CA LEU A 354 9.45 -21.07 5.63
C LEU A 354 8.44 -21.72 6.58
N ILE A 355 8.06 -21.03 7.65
CA ILE A 355 7.17 -21.53 8.71
C ILE A 355 5.79 -20.89 8.59
N LEU A 356 4.74 -21.72 8.66
CA LEU A 356 3.35 -21.24 8.75
C LEU A 356 2.96 -21.08 10.23
N GLY A 357 2.94 -19.83 10.70
CA GLY A 357 2.58 -19.48 12.07
C GLY A 357 2.51 -17.96 12.32
N LYS A 358 1.65 -17.55 13.25
CA LYS A 358 1.53 -16.15 13.67
C LYS A 358 2.53 -15.86 14.78
N VAL A 359 3.46 -14.93 14.58
CA VAL A 359 4.27 -14.39 15.69
C VAL A 359 3.36 -13.63 16.64
N VAL A 360 3.54 -13.88 17.95
CA VAL A 360 2.74 -13.28 19.02
C VAL A 360 3.58 -12.44 19.99
N ASP A 361 4.91 -12.55 19.93
CA ASP A 361 5.83 -11.82 20.81
C ASP A 361 7.27 -11.80 20.24
N VAL A 362 8.01 -10.73 20.55
CA VAL A 362 9.46 -10.62 20.31
C VAL A 362 10.15 -10.66 21.68
N LYS A 363 10.99 -11.67 21.91
CA LYS A 363 11.73 -11.78 23.18
C LYS A 363 12.81 -10.71 23.22
N ILE A 364 12.73 -9.83 24.21
CA ILE A 364 13.76 -8.82 24.52
C ILE A 364 14.34 -9.14 25.90
N ASP A 365 15.66 -9.15 25.98
CA ASP A 365 16.38 -9.10 27.25
C ASP A 365 16.55 -7.62 27.64
N ASP A 366 15.68 -7.17 28.53
CA ASP A 366 15.66 -5.80 29.06
C ASP A 366 17.01 -5.40 29.70
N SER A 367 17.75 -6.36 30.29
CA SER A 367 19.03 -6.10 30.97
C SER A 367 20.19 -5.85 30.01
N ARG A 368 20.08 -6.35 28.76
CA ARG A 368 21.06 -6.17 27.68
C ARG A 368 20.54 -5.28 26.55
N ASN A 369 19.32 -4.74 26.69
CA ASN A 369 18.56 -4.04 25.65
C ASN A 369 18.72 -4.73 24.28
N LYS A 370 18.35 -6.00 24.21
CA LYS A 370 18.66 -6.86 23.06
C LYS A 370 17.55 -7.84 22.75
N ALA A 371 17.13 -7.93 21.48
CA ALA A 371 16.22 -8.98 21.05
C ALA A 371 16.95 -10.34 20.97
N THR A 372 16.35 -11.37 21.55
CA THR A 372 16.97 -12.68 21.78
C THR A 372 16.24 -13.84 21.10
N GLY A 373 15.00 -13.64 20.64
CA GLY A 373 14.19 -14.67 20.01
C GLY A 373 12.77 -14.19 19.75
N ILE A 374 11.88 -15.12 19.37
CA ILE A 374 10.45 -14.83 19.19
C ILE A 374 9.58 -15.92 19.83
N ARG A 375 8.30 -15.61 20.02
CA ARG A 375 7.26 -16.62 20.26
C ARG A 375 6.23 -16.58 19.14
N TYR A 376 5.85 -17.74 18.61
CA TYR A 376 4.84 -17.85 17.56
C TYR A 376 3.89 -19.02 17.80
N GLN A 377 2.73 -18.93 17.19
CA GLN A 377 1.70 -19.96 17.19
C GLN A 377 1.69 -20.65 15.83
N PRO A 378 2.08 -21.95 15.72
CA PRO A 378 2.01 -22.69 14.47
C PRO A 378 0.56 -22.78 13.97
N ILE A 379 0.41 -22.77 12.65
CA ILE A 379 -0.90 -22.83 11.99
C ILE A 379 -0.91 -24.05 11.07
N LYS A 380 -1.91 -24.91 11.24
CA LYS A 380 -2.08 -26.11 10.42
C LYS A 380 -2.97 -25.77 9.22
N LYS A 381 -2.37 -25.79 8.03
CA LYS A 381 -3.10 -25.83 6.74
C LYS A 381 -3.76 -27.21 6.64
N MET A 382 -5.09 -27.27 6.59
CA MET A 382 -5.79 -28.51 6.19
C MET A 382 -5.81 -28.62 4.66
N HIS A 383 -6.38 -29.70 4.13
CA HIS A 383 -6.35 -30.00 2.68
C HIS A 383 -7.01 -28.92 1.82
N GLU A 384 -6.70 -28.94 0.51
CA GLU A 384 -6.90 -27.86 -0.46
C GLU A 384 -8.36 -27.46 -0.76
N ASP A 385 -9.35 -28.12 -0.15
CA ASP A 385 -10.76 -27.78 -0.32
C ASP A 385 -11.07 -26.39 0.28
N ALA A 386 -11.38 -25.45 -0.62
CA ALA A 386 -11.27 -24.00 -0.43
C ALA A 386 -12.33 -23.33 0.48
N SER A 387 -12.84 -24.05 1.48
CA SER A 387 -13.85 -23.55 2.44
C SER A 387 -13.50 -23.81 3.91
N SER A 388 -12.49 -24.63 4.22
CA SER A 388 -12.09 -24.90 5.61
C SER A 388 -11.26 -23.77 6.22
N ASP A 389 -11.35 -23.58 7.54
CA ASP A 389 -10.53 -22.61 8.27
C ASP A 389 -9.19 -23.22 8.69
N ASN A 390 -8.10 -22.48 8.45
CA ASN A 390 -6.77 -22.81 8.96
C ASN A 390 -6.82 -22.97 10.49
N ILE A 391 -6.65 -24.20 10.98
CA ILE A 391 -6.69 -24.48 12.41
C ILE A 391 -5.44 -23.89 13.06
N VAL A 392 -5.66 -22.79 13.77
CA VAL A 392 -4.70 -22.21 14.71
C VAL A 392 -4.51 -23.19 15.86
N ASP A 393 -3.27 -23.61 16.12
CA ASP A 393 -2.97 -24.51 17.24
C ASP A 393 -2.99 -23.71 18.55
N LYS A 394 -4.20 -23.43 19.06
CA LYS A 394 -4.45 -22.43 20.11
C LYS A 394 -3.71 -22.69 21.43
N GLU A 395 -3.30 -23.93 21.68
CA GLU A 395 -2.63 -24.35 22.92
C GLU A 395 -1.10 -24.49 22.75
N ASN A 396 -0.56 -24.34 21.53
CA ASN A 396 0.84 -24.61 21.21
C ASN A 396 1.56 -23.31 20.82
N ILE A 397 2.11 -22.60 21.80
CA ILE A 397 3.10 -21.55 21.54
C ILE A 397 4.48 -22.18 21.42
N VAL A 398 5.25 -21.75 20.43
CA VAL A 398 6.60 -22.23 20.15
C VAL A 398 7.58 -21.07 20.22
N ASP A 399 8.61 -21.26 21.02
CA ASP A 399 9.75 -20.37 21.12
C ASP A 399 10.74 -20.65 19.98
N ILE A 400 11.26 -19.59 19.35
CA ILE A 400 12.53 -19.66 18.60
C ILE A 400 13.55 -18.85 19.39
N ASP A 401 14.26 -19.53 20.27
CA ASP A 401 15.33 -18.93 21.05
C ASP A 401 16.62 -18.79 20.22
N GLY A 402 17.24 -17.64 20.38
CA GLY A 402 18.52 -17.30 19.79
C GLY A 402 19.69 -17.63 20.71
N ASP A 403 20.80 -17.96 20.08
CA ASP A 403 22.16 -18.07 20.62
C ASP A 403 22.75 -16.74 21.16
N GLY A 404 21.95 -15.69 21.26
CA GLY A 404 22.40 -14.32 21.54
C GLY A 404 23.07 -13.60 20.36
N ALA A 405 23.28 -14.25 19.21
CA ALA A 405 23.72 -13.62 17.96
C ALA A 405 22.57 -13.42 16.95
N THR A 406 21.49 -14.18 17.11
CA THR A 406 20.24 -14.13 16.34
C THR A 406 19.71 -12.71 16.09
N LYS A 407 19.32 -12.42 14.84
CA LYS A 407 18.77 -11.14 14.37
C LYS A 407 17.31 -11.30 13.98
N ILE A 408 16.47 -10.31 14.26
CA ILE A 408 15.02 -10.36 14.02
C ILE A 408 14.62 -9.15 13.16
N ILE A 409 13.94 -9.39 12.04
CA ILE A 409 13.56 -8.38 11.04
C ILE A 409 12.04 -8.37 10.89
N ILE A 410 11.41 -7.25 11.23
CA ILE A 410 9.96 -7.06 11.14
C ILE A 410 9.61 -6.46 9.78
N THR A 411 8.86 -7.22 8.98
CA THR A 411 8.41 -6.85 7.63
C THR A 411 6.90 -6.98 7.46
N THR A 412 6.16 -6.95 8.57
CA THR A 412 4.71 -7.24 8.66
C THR A 412 3.80 -6.14 8.12
N GLY A 413 4.37 -5.06 7.56
CA GLY A 413 3.62 -3.95 6.99
C GLY A 413 2.69 -3.32 8.02
N PRO A 414 1.38 -3.16 7.76
CA PRO A 414 0.48 -2.47 8.66
C PRO A 414 0.23 -3.23 9.97
N TRP A 415 0.62 -4.52 10.07
CA TRP A 415 0.63 -5.29 11.33
C TRP A 415 1.89 -5.04 12.20
N THR A 416 2.73 -4.06 11.87
CA THR A 416 3.93 -3.74 12.67
C THR A 416 3.56 -3.32 14.10
N SER A 417 2.58 -2.44 14.26
CA SER A 417 2.08 -1.94 15.55
C SER A 417 1.31 -2.99 16.37
N GLU A 418 0.94 -4.12 15.76
CA GLU A 418 0.43 -5.26 16.51
C GLU A 418 1.54 -6.07 17.21
N LEU A 419 2.78 -5.99 16.72
CA LEU A 419 3.93 -6.67 17.30
C LEU A 419 4.82 -5.76 18.16
N ILE A 420 4.93 -4.47 17.83
CA ILE A 420 5.58 -3.45 18.67
C ILE A 420 4.61 -2.27 18.84
N LYS A 421 3.99 -2.18 20.02
CA LYS A 421 2.86 -1.27 20.28
C LYS A 421 3.21 0.22 20.19
N SER A 422 4.47 0.57 20.40
CA SER A 422 5.01 1.94 20.26
C SER A 422 5.33 2.34 18.82
N CYS A 423 5.32 1.41 17.85
CA CYS A 423 5.70 1.72 16.48
C CYS A 423 4.59 2.52 15.76
N PRO A 424 4.85 3.73 15.24
CA PRO A 424 3.83 4.63 14.69
C PRO A 424 3.38 4.23 13.27
N ILE A 425 3.35 2.94 12.94
CA ILE A 425 2.86 2.44 11.65
C ILE A 425 1.41 1.98 11.81
N SER A 426 0.52 2.52 11.00
CA SER A 426 -0.91 2.19 10.97
C SER A 426 -1.32 1.56 9.64
N GLY A 427 -2.58 1.14 9.55
CA GLY A 427 -3.16 0.56 8.34
C GLY A 427 -4.23 1.46 7.73
N LEU A 428 -4.03 1.91 6.50
CA LEU A 428 -5.07 2.52 5.65
C LEU A 428 -5.66 1.45 4.72
N ARG A 429 -6.98 1.22 4.73
CA ARG A 429 -7.61 0.15 3.93
C ARG A 429 -7.98 0.64 2.53
N ALA A 430 -7.22 0.22 1.51
CA ALA A 430 -7.55 0.45 0.11
C ALA A 430 -8.42 -0.68 -0.47
N HIS A 431 -9.41 -0.32 -1.29
CA HIS A 431 -10.29 -1.25 -2.00
C HIS A 431 -9.90 -1.34 -3.47
N SER A 432 -10.10 -2.51 -4.07
CA SER A 432 -9.74 -2.75 -5.46
C SER A 432 -10.62 -3.81 -6.10
N ILE A 433 -10.79 -3.68 -7.41
CA ILE A 433 -11.41 -4.68 -8.27
C ILE A 433 -10.41 -5.14 -9.34
N ILE A 434 -10.61 -6.35 -9.82
CA ILE A 434 -9.94 -6.87 -11.01
C ILE A 434 -11.03 -7.18 -12.02
N ILE A 435 -10.99 -6.51 -13.16
CA ILE A 435 -11.91 -6.66 -14.28
C ILE A 435 -11.24 -7.56 -15.32
N LYS A 436 -11.98 -8.52 -15.87
CA LYS A 436 -11.62 -9.17 -17.13
C LYS A 436 -12.28 -8.38 -18.27
N PRO A 437 -11.51 -7.64 -19.09
CA PRO A 437 -12.10 -6.87 -20.18
C PRO A 437 -12.67 -7.82 -21.24
N ASN A 438 -13.74 -7.39 -21.89
CA ASN A 438 -14.30 -8.05 -23.05
C ASN A 438 -13.90 -7.28 -24.30
N TYR A 439 -13.40 -7.99 -25.31
CA TYR A 439 -12.82 -7.36 -26.50
C TYR A 439 -13.60 -7.72 -27.76
N PRO A 440 -14.00 -6.75 -28.59
CA PRO A 440 -14.46 -7.05 -29.94
C PRO A 440 -13.31 -7.73 -30.72
N LYS A 441 -13.56 -8.95 -31.22
CA LYS A 441 -12.54 -9.73 -31.94
C LYS A 441 -12.17 -9.05 -33.25
N ASN A 442 -10.95 -8.54 -33.35
CA ASN A 442 -10.49 -7.82 -34.54
C ASN A 442 -9.69 -8.77 -35.45
N ASN A 443 -10.28 -9.16 -36.60
CA ASN A 443 -9.72 -10.15 -37.54
C ASN A 443 -9.27 -11.49 -36.90
N GLY A 444 -9.93 -11.91 -35.82
CA GLY A 444 -9.64 -13.17 -35.12
C GLY A 444 -8.58 -13.08 -34.02
N ASN A 445 -7.78 -12.00 -33.99
CA ASN A 445 -6.88 -11.72 -32.87
C ASN A 445 -7.66 -11.04 -31.72
N PRO A 446 -7.33 -11.35 -30.44
CA PRO A 446 -7.77 -10.52 -29.34
C PRO A 446 -6.97 -9.21 -29.34
N THR A 447 -7.66 -8.08 -29.52
CA THR A 447 -7.10 -6.79 -29.07
C THR A 447 -6.91 -6.91 -27.56
N GLN A 448 -5.74 -6.58 -27.04
CA GLN A 448 -5.49 -6.48 -25.60
C GLN A 448 -5.56 -4.99 -25.21
N VAL A 449 -5.94 -4.66 -23.97
CA VAL A 449 -5.66 -3.31 -23.46
C VAL A 449 -4.16 -3.02 -23.61
N SER A 450 -3.85 -1.84 -24.15
CA SER A 450 -2.48 -1.34 -24.21
C SER A 450 -1.95 -1.13 -22.79
N PRO A 451 -0.65 -1.36 -22.54
CA PRO A 451 -0.08 -1.28 -21.22
C PRO A 451 0.04 0.17 -20.76
N TYR A 452 -0.99 0.64 -20.07
CA TYR A 452 -1.05 1.95 -19.43
C TYR A 452 -1.30 1.83 -17.93
N ALA A 453 -0.71 2.78 -17.20
CA ALA A 453 -1.12 3.17 -15.88
C ALA A 453 -1.84 4.52 -15.99
N ILE A 454 -3.05 4.64 -15.45
CA ILE A 454 -3.88 5.83 -15.57
C ILE A 454 -4.28 6.25 -14.17
N PHE A 455 -3.81 7.42 -13.75
CA PHE A 455 -4.41 8.17 -12.64
C PHE A 455 -5.56 8.97 -13.25
N THR A 456 -6.75 8.88 -12.67
CA THR A 456 -7.92 9.60 -13.20
C THR A 456 -8.47 10.58 -12.18
N GLU A 457 -9.07 11.65 -12.68
CA GLU A 457 -9.91 12.57 -11.91
C GLU A 457 -11.23 12.71 -12.68
N LEU A 458 -12.22 11.89 -12.30
CA LEU A 458 -13.48 11.76 -13.02
C LEU A 458 -14.51 12.69 -12.39
N LYS A 459 -15.03 13.66 -13.14
CA LYS A 459 -16.05 14.61 -12.68
C LYS A 459 -17.41 13.91 -12.67
N ILE A 460 -17.96 13.63 -11.49
CA ILE A 460 -19.16 12.79 -11.32
C ILE A 460 -20.45 13.60 -11.08
N ASN A 461 -20.34 14.75 -10.42
CA ASN A 461 -21.37 15.79 -10.26
C ASN A 461 -20.70 17.17 -10.28
N ASN A 462 -21.46 18.27 -10.24
CA ASN A 462 -20.91 19.62 -10.47
C ASN A 462 -19.74 20.02 -9.54
N ASN A 463 -19.76 19.55 -8.30
CA ASN A 463 -18.76 19.85 -7.28
C ASN A 463 -18.13 18.56 -6.72
N GLU A 464 -18.13 17.47 -7.49
CA GLU A 464 -17.79 16.13 -6.98
C GLU A 464 -16.97 15.35 -8.01
N TYR A 465 -15.86 14.78 -7.55
CA TYR A 465 -14.91 14.02 -8.36
C TYR A 465 -14.67 12.64 -7.74
N PHE A 466 -14.33 11.66 -8.58
CA PHE A 466 -13.96 10.31 -8.19
C PHE A 466 -12.67 9.94 -8.91
N SER A 467 -11.63 9.58 -8.15
CA SER A 467 -10.27 9.51 -8.68
C SER A 467 -9.65 8.09 -8.60
N PRO A 468 -10.14 7.11 -9.37
CA PRO A 468 -9.59 5.76 -9.38
C PRO A 468 -8.27 5.65 -10.15
N GLU A 469 -7.39 4.77 -9.68
CA GLU A 469 -6.18 4.34 -10.37
C GLU A 469 -6.49 3.08 -11.21
N ILE A 470 -6.12 3.11 -12.49
CA ILE A 470 -6.37 2.00 -13.45
C ILE A 470 -5.03 1.47 -13.96
N TYR A 471 -4.76 0.19 -13.73
CA TYR A 471 -3.50 -0.46 -14.11
C TYR A 471 -3.75 -1.67 -15.03
N ALA A 472 -3.48 -1.48 -16.33
CA ALA A 472 -3.68 -2.50 -17.36
C ALA A 472 -2.61 -3.61 -17.29
N ARG A 473 -3.04 -4.83 -16.94
CA ARG A 473 -2.21 -6.04 -16.98
C ARG A 473 -2.43 -6.81 -18.29
N ARG A 474 -1.58 -7.80 -18.56
CA ARG A 474 -1.65 -8.60 -19.80
C ARG A 474 -3.02 -9.24 -20.04
N ASP A 475 -3.62 -9.80 -18.98
CA ASP A 475 -4.88 -10.56 -19.07
C ASP A 475 -6.09 -9.87 -18.42
N GLU A 476 -5.88 -8.83 -17.63
CA GLU A 476 -6.86 -8.26 -16.70
C GLU A 476 -6.58 -6.77 -16.47
N VAL A 477 -7.55 -6.00 -15.98
CA VAL A 477 -7.34 -4.62 -15.54
C VAL A 477 -7.60 -4.56 -14.04
N TYR A 478 -6.58 -4.15 -13.28
CA TYR A 478 -6.74 -3.84 -11.87
C TYR A 478 -7.20 -2.39 -11.75
N VAL A 479 -8.13 -2.12 -10.84
CA VAL A 479 -8.58 -0.77 -10.49
C VAL A 479 -8.62 -0.64 -8.96
N CYS A 480 -8.15 0.48 -8.41
CA CYS A 480 -8.39 0.83 -7.01
C CYS A 480 -8.78 2.30 -6.85
N GLY A 481 -9.29 2.64 -5.67
CA GLY A 481 -9.58 4.01 -5.28
C GLY A 481 -9.21 4.25 -3.81
N GLU A 482 -9.70 5.36 -3.28
CA GLU A 482 -9.28 5.89 -1.99
C GLU A 482 -9.46 4.93 -0.80
N GLY A 483 -8.54 5.07 0.15
CA GLY A 483 -8.54 4.30 1.38
C GLY A 483 -9.67 4.67 2.34
N ASP A 484 -9.85 3.86 3.38
CA ASP A 484 -10.54 4.29 4.60
C ASP A 484 -9.83 3.78 5.86
N THR A 485 -10.04 4.54 6.93
CA THR A 485 -9.55 4.26 8.30
C THR A 485 -10.67 3.75 9.22
N LEU A 486 -11.91 3.66 8.71
CA LEU A 486 -13.12 3.32 9.45
C LEU A 486 -13.09 1.91 10.06
N VAL A 487 -12.39 0.97 9.41
CA VAL A 487 -12.22 -0.40 9.88
C VAL A 487 -10.80 -0.59 10.38
N LYS A 488 -10.66 -0.94 11.65
CA LYS A 488 -9.36 -1.29 12.25
C LYS A 488 -8.76 -2.52 11.57
N ILE A 489 -7.43 -2.57 11.54
CA ILE A 489 -6.70 -3.72 11.00
C ILE A 489 -7.14 -5.03 11.69
N PRO A 490 -7.55 -6.06 10.93
CA PRO A 490 -8.02 -7.30 11.51
C PRO A 490 -6.85 -8.22 11.89
N ASP A 491 -7.14 -9.23 12.71
CA ASP A 491 -6.19 -10.19 13.28
C ASP A 491 -5.35 -11.01 12.26
N SER A 492 -5.75 -10.98 10.98
CA SER A 492 -5.19 -11.77 9.88
C SER A 492 -5.58 -11.21 8.50
N THR A 493 -4.71 -11.37 7.50
CA THR A 493 -4.97 -11.01 6.08
C THR A 493 -6.19 -11.70 5.46
N LYS A 494 -6.62 -12.88 5.95
CA LYS A 494 -7.86 -13.56 5.53
C LYS A 494 -9.12 -12.77 5.93
N ALA A 495 -9.06 -12.05 7.05
CA ALA A 495 -10.19 -11.30 7.61
C ALA A 495 -10.30 -9.86 7.08
N VAL A 496 -9.50 -9.49 6.07
CA VAL A 496 -9.58 -8.17 5.41
C VAL A 496 -10.75 -8.17 4.43
N ALA A 497 -11.92 -7.76 4.93
CA ALA A 497 -13.10 -7.51 4.11
C ALA A 497 -12.97 -6.22 3.28
N TYR A 498 -13.43 -6.27 2.04
CA TYR A 498 -13.73 -5.08 1.23
C TYR A 498 -15.10 -4.50 1.60
N ASN A 499 -15.41 -3.30 1.12
CA ASN A 499 -16.77 -2.77 1.11
C ASN A 499 -17.34 -2.99 -0.30
N GLU A 500 -18.56 -3.55 -0.39
CA GLU A 500 -19.17 -3.92 -1.69
C GLU A 500 -19.51 -2.67 -2.50
N ASP A 501 -20.11 -1.67 -1.87
CA ASP A 501 -20.54 -0.40 -2.47
C ASP A 501 -19.38 0.32 -3.20
N LYS A 502 -18.25 0.54 -2.50
CA LYS A 502 -16.99 1.08 -3.07
C LYS A 502 -16.46 0.24 -4.24
N CYS A 503 -16.67 -1.09 -4.23
CA CYS A 503 -16.23 -1.94 -5.34
C CYS A 503 -17.20 -1.88 -6.54
N GLU A 504 -18.49 -1.65 -6.31
CA GLU A 504 -19.48 -1.41 -7.38
C GLU A 504 -19.34 0.01 -7.95
N GLU A 505 -19.01 1.01 -7.13
CA GLU A 505 -18.67 2.38 -7.50
C GLU A 505 -17.42 2.45 -8.38
N LEU A 506 -16.33 1.79 -7.95
CA LEU A 506 -15.12 1.61 -8.77
C LEU A 506 -15.43 1.02 -10.15
N TYR A 507 -16.33 0.04 -10.20
CA TYR A 507 -16.73 -0.58 -11.47
C TYR A 507 -17.63 0.34 -12.30
N HIS A 508 -18.54 1.07 -11.67
CA HIS A 508 -19.48 1.97 -12.32
C HIS A 508 -18.76 3.07 -13.11
N TYR A 509 -17.86 3.82 -12.47
CA TYR A 509 -17.21 4.97 -13.12
C TYR A 509 -16.19 4.56 -14.18
N VAL A 510 -15.36 3.52 -13.95
CA VAL A 510 -14.45 3.03 -15.01
C VAL A 510 -15.19 2.40 -16.19
N SER A 511 -16.40 1.88 -15.97
CA SER A 511 -17.29 1.37 -17.03
C SER A 511 -17.98 2.48 -17.84
N LYS A 512 -17.97 3.74 -17.38
CA LYS A 512 -18.38 4.90 -18.21
C LYS A 512 -17.26 5.24 -19.21
N ILE A 513 -16.03 5.42 -18.75
CA ILE A 513 -14.90 5.85 -19.60
C ILE A 513 -14.31 4.75 -20.50
N SER A 514 -14.61 3.47 -20.26
CA SER A 514 -14.03 2.37 -21.05
C SER A 514 -15.04 1.31 -21.47
N THR A 515 -15.23 1.16 -22.78
CA THR A 515 -16.14 0.15 -23.35
C THR A 515 -15.68 -1.29 -23.09
N PRO A 516 -14.39 -1.68 -23.27
CA PRO A 516 -13.92 -3.02 -22.92
C PRO A 516 -14.08 -3.40 -21.43
N LEU A 517 -14.12 -2.42 -20.52
CA LEU A 517 -14.45 -2.64 -19.11
C LEU A 517 -15.98 -2.78 -18.90
N SER A 518 -16.79 -1.90 -19.52
CA SER A 518 -18.27 -1.92 -19.47
C SER A 518 -18.90 -3.22 -19.97
N ASP A 519 -18.33 -3.77 -21.05
CA ASP A 519 -18.71 -5.05 -21.66
C ASP A 519 -18.05 -6.26 -20.97
N GLY A 520 -17.09 -6.00 -20.07
CA GLY A 520 -16.36 -6.97 -19.28
C GLY A 520 -17.14 -7.47 -18.06
N HIS A 521 -16.40 -7.99 -17.09
CA HIS A 521 -16.94 -8.35 -15.77
C HIS A 521 -15.85 -8.32 -14.69
N ILE A 522 -16.25 -8.05 -13.46
CA ILE A 522 -15.38 -8.20 -12.28
C ILE A 522 -15.08 -9.70 -12.08
N ILE A 523 -13.80 -10.07 -12.03
CA ILE A 523 -13.34 -11.40 -11.63
C ILE A 523 -12.87 -11.46 -10.18
N LYS A 524 -12.66 -10.29 -9.53
CA LYS A 524 -12.34 -10.20 -8.11
C LYS A 524 -12.69 -8.84 -7.52
N GLN A 525 -13.33 -8.83 -6.35
CA GLN A 525 -13.37 -7.68 -5.43
C GLN A 525 -12.46 -8.01 -4.24
N GLN A 526 -11.67 -7.05 -3.74
CA GLN A 526 -10.74 -7.28 -2.62
C GLN A 526 -10.27 -5.98 -1.96
N ALA A 527 -9.87 -6.06 -0.69
CA ALA A 527 -9.17 -4.98 -0.01
C ALA A 527 -7.81 -5.43 0.55
N CYS A 528 -6.93 -4.46 0.80
CA CYS A 528 -5.68 -4.62 1.55
C CYS A 528 -5.40 -3.37 2.38
N TYR A 529 -4.56 -3.51 3.41
CA TYR A 529 -4.07 -2.37 4.19
C TYR A 529 -2.70 -1.92 3.67
N LEU A 530 -2.52 -0.61 3.49
CA LEU A 530 -1.24 0.05 3.25
C LEU A 530 -0.56 0.37 4.59
N PRO A 531 0.76 0.14 4.75
CA PRO A 531 1.50 0.52 5.95
C PRO A 531 1.83 2.01 5.92
N VAL A 532 1.05 2.84 6.63
CA VAL A 532 1.25 4.29 6.70
C VAL A 532 2.09 4.62 7.95
N LEU A 533 3.17 5.38 7.78
CA LEU A 533 3.94 5.92 8.91
C LEU A 533 3.28 7.22 9.41
N ASN A 534 2.82 7.23 10.66
CA ASN A 534 2.09 8.34 11.26
C ASN A 534 3.07 9.32 11.96
N VAL A 535 4.06 9.84 11.23
CA VAL A 535 5.11 10.72 11.76
C VAL A 535 5.21 11.99 10.91
N ALA A 536 4.86 13.15 11.47
CA ALA A 536 4.83 14.42 10.74
C ALA A 536 6.20 14.86 10.18
N THR A 537 7.30 14.33 10.72
CA THR A 537 8.68 14.62 10.30
C THR A 537 9.31 13.52 9.42
N SER A 538 8.54 12.52 8.99
CA SER A 538 9.01 11.54 7.99
C SER A 538 7.86 10.88 7.23
N SER A 539 7.86 11.08 5.92
CA SER A 539 6.97 10.41 4.96
C SER A 539 7.54 9.08 4.41
N GLY A 540 8.72 8.66 4.88
CA GLY A 540 9.42 7.48 4.38
C GLY A 540 9.13 6.20 5.18
N PRO A 541 9.49 5.02 4.65
CA PRO A 541 9.52 3.78 5.44
C PRO A 541 10.59 3.84 6.54
N LEU A 542 10.37 3.09 7.61
CA LEU A 542 11.38 2.80 8.63
C LEU A 542 12.25 1.62 8.15
N ILE A 543 13.56 1.86 8.00
CA ILE A 543 14.54 0.89 7.48
C ILE A 543 15.76 0.85 8.41
N GLY A 544 16.04 -0.32 9.00
CA GLY A 544 17.29 -0.58 9.73
C GLY A 544 17.07 -1.15 11.13
N GLU A 545 18.06 -1.00 12.00
CA GLU A 545 18.01 -1.44 13.40
C GLU A 545 17.22 -0.44 14.27
N THR A 546 16.41 -0.93 15.20
CA THR A 546 15.76 -0.10 16.23
C THR A 546 16.72 0.18 17.39
N ASN A 547 16.28 0.95 18.39
CA ASN A 547 17.07 1.17 19.61
C ASN A 547 17.27 -0.10 20.48
N VAL A 548 16.64 -1.22 20.12
CA VAL A 548 16.86 -2.54 20.73
C VAL A 548 17.85 -3.31 19.86
N ASN A 549 18.99 -3.72 20.43
CA ASN A 549 20.06 -4.39 19.68
C ASN A 549 19.55 -5.67 18.99
N ASN A 550 20.02 -5.95 17.77
CA ASN A 550 19.61 -7.09 16.93
C ASN A 550 18.11 -7.10 16.49
N LEU A 551 17.32 -6.07 16.81
CA LEU A 551 15.95 -5.89 16.32
C LEU A 551 15.92 -4.91 15.16
N TYR A 552 15.35 -5.34 14.04
CA TYR A 552 15.32 -4.60 12.79
C TYR A 552 13.89 -4.47 12.26
N ILE A 553 13.66 -3.44 11.45
CA ILE A 553 12.39 -3.15 10.81
C ILE A 553 12.63 -2.71 9.36
N ALA A 554 11.75 -3.17 8.47
CA ALA A 554 11.59 -2.67 7.12
C ALA A 554 10.07 -2.57 6.86
N SER A 555 9.49 -1.38 7.05
CA SER A 555 8.02 -1.20 7.03
C SER A 555 7.64 0.27 6.86
N GLY A 556 6.36 0.57 6.62
CA GLY A 556 5.87 1.96 6.48
C GLY A 556 5.91 2.50 5.05
N HIS A 557 6.13 1.66 4.03
CA HIS A 557 6.29 2.05 2.62
C HIS A 557 5.04 2.63 1.93
N SER A 558 3.89 2.77 2.62
CA SER A 558 2.61 3.20 2.04
C SER A 558 2.26 2.44 0.74
N CYS A 559 1.79 3.12 -0.30
CA CYS A 559 1.56 2.57 -1.65
C CYS A 559 2.85 2.10 -2.35
N TRP A 560 4.01 2.70 -2.06
CA TRP A 560 5.27 2.45 -2.76
C TRP A 560 6.01 1.15 -2.37
N GLY A 561 5.40 0.31 -1.52
CA GLY A 561 5.98 -0.97 -1.10
C GLY A 561 6.32 -1.95 -2.23
N ILE A 562 5.65 -1.88 -3.38
CA ILE A 562 6.04 -2.70 -4.56
C ILE A 562 7.28 -2.12 -5.26
N ASN A 563 7.31 -0.80 -5.43
CA ASN A 563 8.42 -0.10 -6.07
C ASN A 563 9.72 -0.26 -5.26
N ASN A 564 9.64 -0.08 -3.94
CA ASN A 564 10.80 0.12 -3.08
C ASN A 564 11.41 -1.17 -2.51
N ALA A 565 10.76 -2.33 -2.67
CA ALA A 565 11.21 -3.57 -2.03
C ALA A 565 12.64 -4.00 -2.44
N PRO A 566 13.05 -3.98 -3.73
CA PRO A 566 14.42 -4.36 -4.09
C PRO A 566 15.51 -3.49 -3.44
N ALA A 567 15.36 -2.15 -3.41
CA ALA A 567 16.34 -1.29 -2.76
C ALA A 567 16.33 -1.44 -1.23
N THR A 568 15.14 -1.41 -0.62
CA THR A 568 14.96 -1.59 0.84
C THR A 568 15.74 -2.82 1.31
N GLU A 569 15.64 -3.92 0.56
CA GLU A 569 16.17 -5.20 1.00
C GLU A 569 17.60 -5.51 0.54
N ARG A 570 18.08 -4.86 -0.53
CA ARG A 570 19.52 -4.73 -0.76
C ARG A 570 20.17 -4.06 0.45
N ILE A 571 19.64 -2.91 0.87
CA ILE A 571 20.13 -2.12 2.00
C ILE A 571 20.02 -2.92 3.31
N MET A 572 18.91 -3.60 3.58
CA MET A 572 18.79 -4.47 4.75
C MET A 572 19.81 -5.62 4.73
N SER A 573 20.16 -6.19 3.57
CA SER A 573 21.19 -7.24 3.50
C SER A 573 22.58 -6.73 3.90
N GLU A 574 22.92 -5.49 3.51
CA GLU A 574 24.15 -4.80 3.89
C GLU A 574 24.16 -4.50 5.41
N ILE A 575 23.09 -3.93 5.95
CA ILE A 575 22.94 -3.63 7.38
C ILE A 575 23.04 -4.90 8.26
N ILE A 576 22.48 -6.03 7.79
CA ILE A 576 22.44 -7.29 8.55
C ILE A 576 23.78 -8.03 8.54
N LEU A 577 24.56 -7.95 7.44
CA LEU A 577 25.78 -8.73 7.23
C LEU A 577 27.09 -7.92 7.34
N GLU A 578 27.01 -6.60 7.15
CA GLU A 578 28.16 -5.68 7.18
C GLU A 578 28.03 -4.62 8.29
N GLY A 579 26.80 -4.28 8.69
CA GLY A 579 26.50 -3.38 9.81
C GLY A 579 26.11 -1.94 9.42
N GLU A 580 26.20 -1.61 8.13
CA GLU A 580 25.93 -0.28 7.57
C GLU A 580 25.20 -0.40 6.21
N SER A 581 24.60 0.68 5.74
CA SER A 581 24.07 0.79 4.37
C SER A 581 25.17 1.31 3.44
N LYS A 582 25.28 0.75 2.22
CA LYS A 582 26.26 1.15 1.21
C LYS A 582 25.61 1.50 -0.13
N SER A 583 24.49 0.87 -0.47
CA SER A 583 23.77 1.15 -1.73
C SER A 583 22.98 2.47 -1.71
N ALA A 584 22.66 3.04 -0.52
CA ALA A 584 22.06 4.37 -0.39
C ALA A 584 22.30 4.98 1.01
N ASP A 585 22.21 6.30 1.13
CA ASP A 585 21.99 6.95 2.43
C ASP A 585 20.53 6.72 2.86
N ILE A 586 20.35 6.22 4.09
CA ILE A 586 19.05 5.97 4.73
C ILE A 586 18.96 6.62 6.12
N SER A 587 19.80 7.62 6.40
CA SER A 587 19.83 8.35 7.68
C SER A 587 18.46 8.86 8.12
N LEU A 588 17.68 9.42 7.18
CA LEU A 588 16.30 9.91 7.39
C LEU A 588 15.22 8.80 7.43
N LEU A 589 15.61 7.54 7.27
CA LEU A 589 14.73 6.36 7.36
C LEU A 589 15.03 5.53 8.61
N ASN A 590 15.98 5.97 9.44
CA ASN A 590 16.48 5.26 10.60
C ASN A 590 15.41 5.17 11.72
N PRO A 591 14.99 3.96 12.14
CA PRO A 591 13.96 3.76 13.17
C PRO A 591 14.24 4.47 14.48
N LYS A 592 15.53 4.60 14.85
CA LYS A 592 16.01 5.22 16.10
C LYS A 592 15.67 6.72 16.21
N LEU A 593 15.25 7.37 15.12
CA LEU A 593 14.81 8.77 15.12
C LEU A 593 13.32 8.94 15.45
N TYR A 594 12.51 7.88 15.33
CA TYR A 594 11.05 8.01 15.18
C TYR A 594 10.23 7.25 16.22
N PHE A 595 10.76 6.19 16.84
CA PHE A 595 10.10 5.52 17.97
C PHE A 595 11.06 4.72 18.87
N ASP A 596 10.60 4.41 20.08
CA ASP A 596 11.29 3.52 21.03
C ASP A 596 10.68 2.11 20.97
N ALA A 597 11.42 1.15 20.43
CA ALA A 597 11.01 -0.25 20.31
C ALA A 597 11.08 -1.06 21.62
N SER A 598 11.57 -0.45 22.71
CA SER A 598 11.58 -1.03 24.06
C SER A 598 10.39 -0.59 24.92
N ALA A 599 9.66 0.45 24.49
CA ALA A 599 8.42 0.89 25.15
C ALA A 599 7.30 -0.15 24.94
N LYS A 600 6.67 -0.56 26.06
CA LYS A 600 5.70 -1.67 26.16
C LYS A 600 4.28 -1.15 26.37
#